data_AF-A0AA92LRH4-F1
#
_entry.id   AF-A0AA92LRH4-F1
#
_cell.length_a   1.000
_cell.length_b   1.000
_cell.length_c   1.000
_cell.angle_alpha   90.00
_cell.angle_beta   90.00
_cell.angle_gamma   90.00
#
_symmetry.space_group_name_H-M   'P 1'
#
loop_
_entity.id
_entity.type
_entity.pdbx_description
1 polymer ?
#
loop_
_entity_poly.entity_id
_entity_poly.type
_entity_poly.pdbx_seq_one_letter_code
_entity_poly.pdbx_strand_id
1 'polypeptide(L)'
;MMNDTLSFEAQWDKLHALLDFQHAHDNTLTIIALGGLSQDVQRLWWQSEAPFDLQPSALLQDSLSLYAQRCWQQYRHDSTLFHALNEHVTACFGCQRHCYFDLELHQHYPDLPLIKFWLASASCCCREYPVNQGDLWLQHLRLTQAMSLAMEQRSYDPERLIGYGEQWVMIMDVETQWVVVCSDQPFLPFKALGFQFWHCCYPSPH
;
A
#
# COMPACT_ATOMS: atom_id res chain seq x y z
N MET A 1 36.77 -12.88 0.52
CA MET A 1 35.46 -12.24 0.30
C MET A 1 35.00 -11.75 1.66
N MET A 2 35.13 -10.45 1.91
CA MET A 2 34.79 -9.83 3.18
C MET A 2 33.28 -9.69 3.26
N ASN A 3 32.67 -10.37 4.24
CA ASN A 3 31.34 -10.02 4.74
C ASN A 3 31.51 -8.72 5.52
N ASP A 4 31.34 -7.59 4.85
CA ASP A 4 31.16 -6.30 5.53
C ASP A 4 29.73 -6.24 6.06
N THR A 5 29.51 -6.89 7.20
CA THR A 5 28.34 -6.63 8.05
C THR A 5 28.35 -5.16 8.43
N LEU A 6 27.49 -4.37 7.79
CA LEU A 6 27.25 -2.97 8.10
C LEU A 6 27.00 -2.82 9.61
N SER A 7 27.64 -1.82 10.23
CA SER A 7 27.44 -1.50 11.64
C SER A 7 25.99 -1.11 11.94
N PHE A 8 25.61 -1.17 13.22
CA PHE A 8 24.31 -0.72 13.70
C PHE A 8 23.95 0.69 13.20
N GLU A 9 24.87 1.65 13.27
CA GLU A 9 24.57 3.00 12.80
C GLU A 9 24.31 3.03 11.28
N ALA A 10 25.11 2.30 10.51
CA ALA A 10 25.00 2.27 9.06
C ALA A 10 23.71 1.59 8.55
N GLN A 11 23.24 0.56 9.24
CA GLN A 11 21.96 -0.09 8.91
C GLN A 11 20.77 0.84 9.22
N TRP A 12 20.86 1.63 10.30
CA TRP A 12 19.77 2.52 10.77
C TRP A 12 19.65 3.72 9.86
N ASP A 13 20.80 4.32 9.51
CA ASP A 13 20.89 5.38 8.54
C ASP A 13 20.38 4.92 7.17
N LYS A 14 20.66 3.67 6.76
CA LYS A 14 20.14 3.10 5.51
C LYS A 14 18.61 2.95 5.54
N LEU A 15 18.02 2.48 6.64
CA LEU A 15 16.56 2.42 6.80
C LEU A 15 15.94 3.81 6.75
N HIS A 16 16.52 4.79 7.44
CA HIS A 16 16.04 6.17 7.39
C HIS A 16 16.15 6.80 6.01
N ALA A 17 17.26 6.58 5.29
CA ALA A 17 17.43 7.06 3.93
C ALA A 17 16.40 6.44 2.96
N LEU A 18 16.07 5.16 3.15
CA LEU A 18 15.05 4.48 2.33
C LEU A 18 13.62 4.96 2.63
N LEU A 19 13.38 5.45 3.85
CA LEU A 19 12.10 6.01 4.30
C LEU A 19 12.04 7.54 4.13
N ASP A 20 13.12 8.20 3.72
CA ASP A 20 13.14 9.63 3.42
C ASP A 20 12.45 9.90 2.09
N PHE A 21 11.21 10.38 2.18
CA PHE A 21 10.38 10.70 1.03
C PHE A 21 10.95 11.83 0.15
N GLN A 22 11.77 12.73 0.69
CA GLN A 22 12.34 13.84 -0.06
C GLN A 22 13.49 13.40 -0.98
N HIS A 23 14.13 12.26 -0.68
CA HIS A 23 15.22 11.67 -1.46
C HIS A 23 14.92 10.21 -1.86
N ALA A 24 13.63 9.88 -1.99
CA ALA A 24 13.13 8.52 -2.17
C ALA A 24 13.87 7.78 -3.30
N HIS A 25 14.43 6.61 -2.96
CA HIS A 25 15.02 5.66 -3.91
C HIS A 25 13.93 4.80 -4.55
N ASP A 26 14.28 4.04 -5.60
CA ASP A 26 13.39 3.07 -6.27
C ASP A 26 12.71 2.06 -5.30
N ASN A 27 13.24 1.90 -4.08
CA ASN A 27 12.82 0.89 -3.11
C ASN A 27 11.81 1.38 -2.06
N THR A 28 11.55 2.68 -1.98
CA THR A 28 10.67 3.25 -0.95
C THR A 28 9.27 2.67 -1.03
N LEU A 29 8.76 2.42 -2.24
CA LEU A 29 7.45 1.80 -2.45
C LEU A 29 7.39 0.37 -1.87
N THR A 30 8.41 -0.45 -2.10
CA THR A 30 8.47 -1.82 -1.56
C THR A 30 8.44 -1.82 -0.03
N ILE A 31 9.15 -0.88 0.59
CA ILE A 31 9.20 -0.79 2.06
C ILE A 31 7.85 -0.36 2.62
N ILE A 32 7.20 0.63 2.02
CA ILE A 32 5.84 1.03 2.42
C ILE A 32 4.86 -0.13 2.22
N ALA A 33 4.95 -0.84 1.10
CA ALA A 33 4.09 -1.98 0.78
C ALA A 33 4.23 -3.11 1.80
N LEU A 34 5.42 -3.28 2.38
CA LEU A 34 5.70 -4.24 3.44
C LEU A 34 5.43 -3.68 4.84
N GLY A 35 4.80 -2.51 4.97
CA GLY A 35 4.41 -1.92 6.26
C GLY A 35 5.51 -1.12 6.96
N GLY A 36 6.50 -0.61 6.23
CA GLY A 36 7.65 0.15 6.75
C GLY A 36 7.34 1.48 7.42
N LEU A 37 6.07 1.88 7.49
CA LEU A 37 5.63 2.98 8.33
C LEU A 37 5.36 2.55 9.77
N SER A 38 5.21 1.26 10.03
CA SER A 38 5.08 0.71 11.39
C SER A 38 6.44 0.56 12.05
N GLN A 39 6.55 1.09 13.28
CA GLN A 39 7.75 0.93 14.09
C GLN A 39 8.06 -0.54 14.40
N ASP A 40 7.03 -1.37 14.57
CA ASP A 40 7.24 -2.79 14.86
C ASP A 40 7.78 -3.54 13.64
N VAL A 41 7.27 -3.21 12.45
CA VAL A 41 7.78 -3.77 11.20
C VAL A 41 9.21 -3.29 10.93
N GLN A 42 9.51 -2.00 11.18
CA GLN A 42 10.88 -1.47 11.14
C GLN A 42 11.84 -2.22 12.08
N ARG A 43 11.39 -2.58 13.29
CA ARG A 43 12.17 -3.42 14.22
C ARG A 43 12.38 -4.84 13.70
N LEU A 44 11.44 -5.43 12.97
CA LEU A 44 11.63 -6.76 12.38
C LEU A 44 12.66 -6.72 11.25
N TRP A 45 12.59 -5.71 10.40
CA TRP A 45 13.64 -5.44 9.41
C TRP A 45 15.01 -5.32 10.08
N TRP A 46 15.06 -4.52 11.15
CA TRP A 46 16.26 -4.33 11.95
C TRP A 46 16.86 -5.64 12.46
N GLN A 47 16.02 -6.45 13.12
CA GLN A 47 16.43 -7.70 13.76
C GLN A 47 16.79 -8.81 12.76
N SER A 48 16.41 -8.67 11.50
CA SER A 48 16.73 -9.68 10.49
C SER A 48 18.22 -9.75 10.16
N GLU A 49 19.00 -8.74 10.55
CA GLU A 49 20.43 -8.55 10.25
C GLU A 49 20.78 -8.65 8.75
N ALA A 50 19.76 -8.71 7.89
CA ALA A 50 19.90 -8.78 6.46
C ALA A 50 20.17 -7.39 5.91
N PRO A 51 21.00 -7.26 4.85
CA PRO A 51 21.12 -5.99 4.14
C PRO A 51 19.74 -5.54 3.65
N PHE A 52 19.47 -4.24 3.79
CA PHE A 52 18.27 -3.59 3.23
C PHE A 52 18.37 -3.57 1.69
N ASP A 53 18.02 -4.69 1.08
CA ASP A 53 18.03 -4.88 -0.37
C ASP A 53 16.60 -4.73 -0.95
N LEU A 54 16.51 -4.71 -2.28
CA LEU A 54 15.27 -4.58 -3.05
C LEU A 54 14.19 -5.61 -2.67
N GLN A 55 14.60 -6.79 -2.22
CA GLN A 55 13.72 -7.84 -1.76
C GLN A 55 14.08 -8.22 -0.31
N PRO A 56 13.08 -8.38 0.58
CA PRO A 56 13.34 -8.86 1.92
C PRO A 56 13.98 -10.25 1.86
N SER A 57 14.97 -10.51 2.74
CA SER A 57 15.56 -11.84 2.88
C SER A 57 14.48 -12.88 3.28
N ALA A 58 14.72 -14.17 3.02
CA ALA A 58 13.75 -15.20 3.38
C ALA A 58 13.40 -15.18 4.89
N LEU A 59 14.40 -14.98 5.77
CA LEU A 59 14.19 -14.86 7.22
C LEU A 59 13.28 -13.68 7.58
N LEU A 60 13.47 -12.56 6.90
CA LEU A 60 12.66 -11.37 7.08
C LEU A 60 11.24 -11.57 6.54
N GLN A 61 11.09 -12.21 5.38
CA GLN A 61 9.76 -12.58 4.85
C GLN A 61 8.98 -13.44 5.85
N ASP A 62 9.62 -14.44 6.46
CA ASP A 62 9.02 -15.28 7.49
C ASP A 62 8.60 -14.46 8.72
N SER A 63 9.48 -13.56 9.17
CA SER A 63 9.22 -12.69 10.32
C SER A 63 8.05 -11.72 10.08
N LEU A 64 8.00 -11.12 8.89
CA LEU A 64 6.91 -10.24 8.46
C LEU A 64 5.59 -11.00 8.32
N SER A 65 5.62 -12.22 7.78
CA SER A 65 4.44 -13.08 7.66
C SER A 65 3.87 -13.47 9.02
N LEU A 66 4.73 -13.87 9.97
CA LEU A 66 4.31 -14.18 11.34
C LEU A 66 3.75 -12.96 12.07
N TYR A 67 4.35 -11.79 11.86
CA TYR A 67 3.86 -10.53 12.41
C TYR A 67 2.48 -10.19 11.85
N ALA A 68 2.31 -10.21 10.53
CA ALA A 68 1.04 -9.92 9.86
C ALA A 68 -0.08 -10.87 10.33
N GLN A 69 0.23 -12.15 10.48
CA GLN A 69 -0.70 -13.14 11.03
C GLN A 69 -1.15 -12.78 12.45
N ARG A 70 -0.22 -12.35 13.33
CA ARG A 70 -0.55 -11.95 14.71
C ARG A 70 -1.42 -10.71 14.73
N CYS A 71 -1.07 -9.69 13.94
CA CYS A 71 -1.86 -8.47 13.80
C CYS A 71 -3.29 -8.79 13.33
N TRP A 72 -3.44 -9.65 12.31
CA TRP A 72 -4.76 -10.11 11.88
C TRP A 72 -5.55 -10.76 13.02
N GLN A 73 -4.94 -11.67 13.79
CA GLN A 73 -5.63 -12.31 14.92
C GLN A 73 -6.05 -11.32 16.00
N GLN A 74 -5.27 -10.26 16.22
CA GLN A 74 -5.60 -9.19 17.15
C GLN A 74 -6.75 -8.32 16.63
N TYR A 75 -6.74 -8.00 15.33
CA TYR A 75 -7.65 -7.02 14.73
C TYR A 75 -8.95 -7.60 14.20
N ARG A 76 -9.10 -8.92 14.08
CA ARG A 76 -10.33 -9.57 13.59
C ARG A 76 -11.61 -9.23 14.36
N HIS A 77 -11.49 -8.65 15.55
CA HIS A 77 -12.62 -8.21 16.39
C HIS A 77 -13.02 -6.74 16.15
N ASP A 78 -12.19 -5.96 15.46
CA ASP A 78 -12.54 -4.63 14.97
C ASP A 78 -13.39 -4.77 13.70
N SER A 79 -14.66 -4.38 13.78
CA SER A 79 -15.62 -4.56 12.67
C SER A 79 -15.24 -3.77 11.42
N THR A 80 -14.70 -2.55 11.59
CA THR A 80 -14.38 -1.66 10.48
C THR A 80 -13.17 -2.20 9.73
N LEU A 81 -12.12 -2.55 10.47
CA LEU A 81 -10.90 -3.11 9.90
C LEU A 81 -11.14 -4.49 9.30
N PHE A 82 -11.94 -5.34 9.95
CA PHE A 82 -12.34 -6.65 9.42
C PHE A 82 -13.09 -6.51 8.09
N HIS A 83 -14.01 -5.55 7.97
CA HIS A 83 -14.74 -5.30 6.72
C HIS A 83 -13.79 -4.86 5.60
N ALA A 84 -12.94 -3.86 5.87
CA ALA A 84 -11.99 -3.35 4.88
C ALA A 84 -11.01 -4.44 4.39
N LEU A 85 -10.56 -5.32 5.28
CA LEU A 85 -9.68 -6.44 4.93
C LEU A 85 -10.40 -7.51 4.10
N ASN A 86 -11.66 -7.82 4.40
CA ASN A 86 -12.46 -8.74 3.58
C ASN A 86 -12.81 -8.16 2.21
N GLU A 87 -13.12 -6.86 2.13
CA GLU A 87 -13.32 -6.16 0.87
C GLU A 87 -12.05 -6.20 0.02
N HIS A 88 -10.89 -5.95 0.64
CA HIS A 88 -9.60 -6.06 -0.04
C HIS A 88 -9.36 -7.45 -0.61
N VAL A 89 -9.55 -8.51 0.18
CA VAL A 89 -9.42 -9.89 -0.30
C VAL A 89 -10.38 -10.14 -1.46
N THR A 90 -11.65 -9.72 -1.33
CA THR A 90 -12.64 -9.88 -2.40
C THR A 90 -12.22 -9.17 -3.68
N ALA A 91 -11.68 -7.95 -3.56
CA ALA A 91 -11.20 -7.14 -4.67
C ALA A 91 -9.98 -7.75 -5.37
N CYS A 92 -9.02 -8.33 -4.64
CA CYS A 92 -7.85 -8.99 -5.21
C CYS A 92 -8.20 -10.15 -6.16
N PHE A 93 -9.35 -10.79 -5.93
CA PHE A 93 -9.78 -11.95 -6.71
C PHE A 93 -11.05 -11.71 -7.54
N GLY A 94 -11.51 -10.45 -7.59
CA GLY A 94 -12.65 -10.04 -8.40
C GLY A 94 -12.23 -9.59 -9.81
N CYS A 95 -13.19 -9.53 -10.73
CA CYS A 95 -12.93 -9.04 -12.10
C CYS A 95 -13.14 -7.52 -12.24
N GLN A 96 -13.58 -6.83 -11.18
CA GLN A 96 -13.92 -5.41 -11.21
C GLN A 96 -12.83 -4.58 -10.54
N ARG A 97 -12.55 -3.39 -11.10
CA ARG A 97 -11.69 -2.40 -10.43
C ARG A 97 -12.39 -1.94 -9.16
N HIS A 98 -11.70 -2.05 -8.03
CA HIS A 98 -12.20 -1.61 -6.73
C HIS A 98 -11.66 -0.23 -6.36
N CYS A 99 -12.48 0.55 -5.65
CA CYS A 99 -12.11 1.84 -5.08
C CYS A 99 -12.09 1.74 -3.57
N TYR A 100 -10.94 2.03 -2.96
CA TYR A 100 -10.74 2.05 -1.53
C TYR A 100 -10.94 3.45 -0.97
N PHE A 101 -11.66 3.55 0.16
CA PHE A 101 -11.87 4.77 0.94
C PHE A 101 -11.42 4.59 2.39
N ASP A 102 -10.30 3.89 2.59
CA ASP A 102 -9.81 3.46 3.90
C ASP A 102 -8.53 4.18 4.33
N LEU A 103 -8.27 5.38 3.81
CA LEU A 103 -7.10 6.18 4.15
C LEU A 103 -6.95 6.43 5.66
N GLU A 104 -8.07 6.58 6.39
CA GLU A 104 -8.05 6.70 7.85
C GLU A 104 -7.52 5.45 8.54
N LEU A 105 -7.83 4.26 8.00
CA LEU A 105 -7.33 3.00 8.55
C LEU A 105 -5.82 2.91 8.36
N HIS A 106 -5.26 3.35 7.24
CA HIS A 106 -3.80 3.36 7.06
C HIS A 106 -3.08 4.37 7.97
N GLN A 107 -3.75 5.45 8.37
CA GLN A 107 -3.21 6.37 9.38
C GLN A 107 -3.20 5.73 10.78
N HIS A 108 -4.26 4.99 11.13
CA HIS A 108 -4.39 4.36 12.45
C HIS A 108 -3.58 3.05 12.57
N TYR A 109 -3.41 2.32 11.46
CA TYR A 109 -2.73 1.04 11.38
C TYR A 109 -1.63 1.11 10.31
N PRO A 110 -0.42 1.60 10.64
CA PRO A 110 0.67 1.78 9.66
C PRO A 110 1.19 0.48 9.04
N ASP A 111 0.88 -0.68 9.64
CA ASP A 111 1.18 -2.02 9.14
C ASP A 111 0.06 -2.60 8.25
N LEU A 112 -1.03 -1.88 8.03
CA LEU A 112 -2.15 -2.32 7.20
C LEU A 112 -1.75 -2.75 5.78
N PRO A 113 -0.81 -2.11 5.08
CA PRO A 113 -0.34 -2.60 3.78
C PRO A 113 0.20 -4.04 3.86
N LEU A 114 0.98 -4.35 4.90
CA LEU A 114 1.53 -5.69 5.11
C LEU A 114 0.42 -6.71 5.40
N ILE A 115 -0.53 -6.35 6.27
CA ILE A 115 -1.65 -7.22 6.64
C ILE A 115 -2.53 -7.54 5.43
N LYS A 116 -2.82 -6.51 4.60
CA LYS A 116 -3.57 -6.65 3.35
C LYS A 116 -2.92 -7.65 2.40
N PHE A 117 -1.62 -7.47 2.13
CA PHE A 117 -0.88 -8.38 1.26
C PHE A 117 -0.82 -9.80 1.82
N TRP A 118 -0.50 -9.95 3.11
CA TRP A 118 -0.45 -11.25 3.76
C TRP A 118 -1.79 -11.98 3.68
N LEU A 119 -2.90 -11.28 3.96
CA LEU A 119 -4.24 -11.89 3.94
C LEU A 119 -4.66 -12.31 2.53
N ALA A 120 -4.36 -11.50 1.52
CA ALA A 120 -4.57 -11.86 0.13
C ALA A 120 -3.71 -13.07 -0.28
N SER A 121 -2.41 -13.06 0.07
CA SER A 121 -1.48 -14.15 -0.25
C SER A 121 -1.87 -15.47 0.42
N ALA A 122 -2.27 -15.44 1.69
CA ALA A 122 -2.77 -16.60 2.42
C ALA A 122 -4.07 -17.15 1.81
N SER A 123 -4.93 -16.26 1.31
CA SER A 123 -6.18 -16.63 0.64
C SER A 123 -5.95 -17.31 -0.72
N CYS A 124 -4.85 -17.03 -1.43
CA CYS A 124 -4.51 -17.71 -2.69
C CYS A 124 -4.43 -19.23 -2.53
N CYS A 125 -3.86 -19.71 -1.41
CA CYS A 125 -3.64 -21.13 -1.15
C CYS A 125 -4.95 -21.94 -0.98
N CYS A 126 -6.06 -21.25 -0.72
CA CYS A 126 -7.35 -21.87 -0.43
C CYS A 126 -8.34 -21.77 -1.61
N ARG A 127 -7.94 -21.23 -2.76
CA ARG A 127 -8.84 -21.01 -3.92
C ARG A 127 -8.68 -22.09 -5.00
N GLU A 128 -9.78 -22.36 -5.71
CA GLU A 128 -9.83 -23.31 -6.84
C GLU A 128 -8.89 -22.91 -7.98
N TYR A 129 -8.72 -21.59 -8.20
CA TYR A 129 -7.80 -21.03 -9.19
C TYR A 129 -6.76 -20.16 -8.48
N PRO A 130 -5.54 -20.65 -8.27
CA PRO A 130 -4.51 -19.89 -7.57
C PRO A 130 -4.04 -18.72 -8.45
N VAL A 131 -4.07 -17.51 -7.89
CA VAL A 131 -3.43 -16.33 -8.49
C VAL A 131 -1.92 -16.46 -8.31
N ASN A 132 -1.16 -16.07 -9.35
CA ASN A 132 0.29 -16.03 -9.27
C ASN A 132 0.72 -15.03 -8.17
N GLN A 133 1.59 -15.46 -7.25
CA GLN A 133 2.07 -14.61 -6.15
C GLN A 133 2.82 -13.36 -6.63
N GLY A 134 3.50 -13.44 -7.78
CA GLY A 134 4.14 -12.30 -8.42
C GLY A 134 3.13 -11.28 -8.96
N ASP A 135 2.03 -11.74 -9.55
CA ASP A 135 0.95 -10.85 -10.01
C ASP A 135 0.26 -10.16 -8.82
N LEU A 136 0.02 -10.91 -7.74
CA LEU A 136 -0.53 -10.36 -6.50
C LEU A 136 0.41 -9.32 -5.88
N TRP A 137 1.71 -9.58 -5.86
CA TRP A 137 2.71 -8.63 -5.37
C TRP A 137 2.75 -7.35 -6.23
N LEU A 138 2.72 -7.48 -7.56
CA LEU A 138 2.67 -6.33 -8.46
C LEU A 138 1.41 -5.49 -8.26
N GLN A 139 0.24 -6.14 -8.12
CA GLN A 139 -1.01 -5.48 -7.80
C GLN A 139 -0.91 -4.72 -6.46
N HIS A 140 -0.32 -5.36 -5.45
CA HIS A 140 -0.11 -4.75 -4.14
C HIS A 140 0.80 -3.52 -4.18
N LEU A 141 1.90 -3.56 -4.96
CA LEU A 141 2.76 -2.40 -5.17
C LEU A 141 2.01 -1.23 -5.82
N ARG A 142 1.22 -1.50 -6.86
CA ARG A 142 0.41 -0.47 -7.54
C ARG A 142 -0.64 0.15 -6.63
N LEU A 143 -1.30 -0.68 -5.81
CA LEU A 143 -2.26 -0.21 -4.81
C LEU A 143 -1.58 0.63 -3.73
N THR A 144 -0.40 0.20 -3.28
CA THR A 144 0.40 0.96 -2.30
C THR A 144 0.79 2.32 -2.86
N GLN A 145 1.21 2.40 -4.13
CA GLN A 145 1.55 3.66 -4.79
C GLN A 145 0.34 4.60 -4.85
N ALA A 146 -0.81 4.09 -5.29
CA ALA A 146 -2.05 4.86 -5.35
C ALA A 146 -2.49 5.35 -3.97
N MET A 147 -2.37 4.50 -2.94
CA MET A 147 -2.65 4.85 -1.55
C MET A 147 -1.71 5.96 -1.07
N SER A 148 -0.41 5.88 -1.33
CA SER A 148 0.55 6.93 -0.94
C SER A 148 0.24 8.27 -1.62
N LEU A 149 -0.11 8.26 -2.90
CA LEU A 149 -0.55 9.48 -3.60
C LEU A 149 -1.84 10.06 -3.00
N ALA A 150 -2.81 9.19 -2.67
CA ALA A 150 -4.05 9.60 -2.06
C ALA A 150 -3.85 10.18 -0.64
N MET A 151 -2.97 9.58 0.16
CA MET A 151 -2.56 10.09 1.47
C MET A 151 -1.90 11.46 1.37
N GLU A 152 -1.02 11.66 0.40
CA GLU A 152 -0.35 12.94 0.14
C GLU A 152 -1.39 14.01 -0.25
N GLN A 153 -2.34 13.68 -1.15
CA GLN A 153 -3.43 14.59 -1.50
C GLN A 153 -4.31 14.97 -0.30
N ARG A 154 -4.58 14.01 0.59
CA ARG A 154 -5.34 14.27 1.83
C ARG A 154 -4.62 15.19 2.79
N SER A 155 -3.28 15.22 2.76
CA SER A 155 -2.49 16.11 3.63
C SER A 155 -2.67 17.60 3.27
N TYR A 156 -2.94 17.91 1.99
CA TYR A 156 -3.22 19.28 1.54
C TYR A 156 -4.64 19.73 1.88
N ASP A 157 -5.60 18.81 1.88
CA ASP A 157 -7.01 19.10 2.18
C ASP A 157 -7.70 17.88 2.83
N PRO A 158 -7.78 17.84 4.17
CA PRO A 158 -8.31 16.69 4.91
C PRO A 158 -9.81 16.40 4.71
N GLU A 159 -10.58 17.40 4.28
CA GLU A 159 -12.04 17.32 4.15
C GLU A 159 -12.49 16.73 2.80
N ARG A 160 -11.57 16.59 1.84
CA ARG A 160 -11.89 16.01 0.54
C ARG A 160 -12.09 14.51 0.64
N LEU A 161 -13.09 14.03 -0.10
CA LEU A 161 -13.27 12.60 -0.29
C LEU A 161 -12.27 12.10 -1.33
N ILE A 162 -11.31 11.30 -0.89
CA ILE A 162 -10.25 10.75 -1.74
C ILE A 162 -10.37 9.23 -1.75
N GLY A 163 -10.61 8.69 -2.94
CA GLY A 163 -10.61 7.26 -3.21
C GLY A 163 -9.39 6.86 -4.02
N TYR A 164 -8.94 5.62 -3.88
CA TYR A 164 -7.81 5.11 -4.66
C TYR A 164 -8.07 3.69 -5.15
N GLY A 165 -7.38 3.29 -6.22
CA GLY A 165 -7.42 1.93 -6.74
C GLY A 165 -6.19 1.65 -7.58
N GLU A 166 -6.09 0.45 -8.16
CA GLU A 166 -4.89 0.06 -8.91
C GLU A 166 -4.66 1.02 -10.09
N GLN A 167 -3.58 1.80 -10.03
CA GLN A 167 -3.18 2.80 -11.04
C GLN A 167 -4.14 3.99 -11.20
N TRP A 168 -4.94 4.32 -10.18
CA TRP A 168 -5.74 5.54 -10.19
C TRP A 168 -6.03 6.10 -8.80
N VAL A 169 -6.25 7.42 -8.75
CA VAL A 169 -6.73 8.16 -7.58
C VAL A 169 -7.90 9.04 -8.02
N MET A 170 -8.93 9.13 -7.20
CA MET A 170 -10.08 10.00 -7.41
C MET A 170 -10.20 10.97 -6.25
N ILE A 171 -10.31 12.25 -6.57
CA ILE A 171 -10.53 13.32 -5.61
C ILE A 171 -11.90 13.92 -5.91
N MET A 172 -12.78 13.90 -4.92
CA MET A 172 -14.11 14.47 -5.02
C MET A 172 -14.24 15.65 -4.07
N ASP A 173 -14.59 16.79 -4.65
CA ASP A 173 -15.01 17.98 -3.93
C ASP A 173 -16.53 18.08 -4.04
N VAL A 174 -17.19 17.83 -2.91
CA VAL A 174 -18.65 17.81 -2.82
C VAL A 174 -19.23 19.22 -2.88
N GLU A 175 -18.50 20.24 -2.40
CA GLU A 175 -18.98 21.62 -2.36
C GLU A 175 -18.97 22.24 -3.77
N THR A 176 -17.89 22.04 -4.52
CA THR A 176 -17.76 22.55 -5.88
C THR A 176 -18.33 21.62 -6.94
N GLN A 177 -18.76 20.41 -6.55
CA GLN A 177 -19.26 19.35 -7.42
C GLN A 177 -18.23 18.93 -8.49
N TRP A 178 -16.95 18.96 -8.16
CA TRP A 178 -15.88 18.56 -9.06
C TRP A 178 -15.33 17.19 -8.67
N VAL A 179 -15.06 16.37 -9.68
CA VAL A 179 -14.40 15.08 -9.54
C VAL A 179 -13.17 15.09 -10.42
N VAL A 180 -12.01 14.92 -9.82
CA VAL A 180 -10.74 14.75 -10.55
C VAL A 180 -10.36 13.29 -10.48
N VAL A 181 -10.18 12.66 -11.64
CA VAL A 181 -9.71 11.29 -11.76
C VAL A 181 -8.30 11.31 -12.34
N CYS A 182 -7.34 10.95 -11.49
CA CYS A 182 -5.96 10.72 -11.88
C CYS A 182 -5.84 9.26 -12.33
N SER A 183 -5.70 8.99 -13.63
CA SER A 183 -5.58 7.62 -14.15
C SER A 183 -4.72 7.56 -15.42
N ASP A 184 -4.33 6.35 -15.81
CA ASP A 184 -3.62 6.05 -17.06
C ASP A 184 -4.53 6.09 -18.31
N GLN A 185 -5.85 6.07 -18.11
CA GLN A 185 -6.86 6.08 -19.16
C GLN A 185 -7.45 7.49 -19.33
N PRO A 186 -7.00 8.27 -20.33
CA PRO A 186 -7.47 9.64 -20.52
C PRO A 186 -8.93 9.68 -20.97
N PHE A 187 -9.65 10.70 -20.51
CA PHE A 187 -10.99 11.04 -20.98
C PHE A 187 -11.18 12.56 -21.08
N LEU A 188 -12.07 12.98 -21.97
CA LEU A 188 -12.43 14.39 -22.10
C LEU A 188 -13.33 14.82 -20.93
N PRO A 189 -13.19 16.04 -20.40
CA PRO A 189 -14.04 16.53 -19.33
C PRO A 189 -15.53 16.40 -19.68
N PHE A 190 -16.33 15.90 -18.74
CA PHE A 190 -17.76 15.68 -18.93
C PHE A 190 -18.55 15.98 -17.66
N LYS A 191 -19.87 16.12 -17.80
CA LYS A 191 -20.79 16.28 -16.66
C LYS A 191 -21.65 15.03 -16.51
N ALA A 192 -21.76 14.52 -15.29
CA ALA A 192 -22.66 13.41 -14.95
C ALA A 192 -23.13 13.55 -13.50
N LEU A 193 -24.40 13.23 -13.25
CA LEU A 193 -25.00 13.23 -11.89
C LEU A 193 -24.82 14.56 -11.13
N GLY A 194 -24.73 15.69 -11.83
CA GLY A 194 -24.49 17.00 -11.23
C GLY A 194 -23.01 17.34 -10.98
N PHE A 195 -22.10 16.38 -11.19
CA PHE A 195 -20.66 16.58 -11.03
C PHE A 195 -19.98 16.88 -12.36
N GLN A 196 -18.93 17.70 -12.31
CA GLN A 196 -18.00 17.93 -13.40
C GLN A 196 -16.76 17.04 -13.22
N PHE A 197 -16.51 16.17 -14.19
CA PHE A 197 -15.38 15.26 -14.20
C PHE A 197 -14.22 15.84 -15.00
N TRP A 198 -13.03 15.71 -14.43
CA TRP A 198 -11.76 16.12 -15.01
C TRP A 198 -10.78 14.95 -14.96
N HIS A 199 -9.97 14.81 -16.01
CA HIS A 199 -8.88 13.85 -16.06
C HIS A 199 -7.56 14.54 -15.73
N CYS A 200 -6.72 13.84 -14.97
CA CYS A 200 -5.31 14.15 -14.82
C CYS A 200 -4.48 12.90 -15.05
N CYS A 201 -3.27 13.07 -15.58
CA CYS A 201 -2.39 11.93 -15.83
C CYS A 201 -1.94 11.30 -14.51
N TYR A 202 -2.07 9.98 -14.41
CA TYR A 202 -1.46 9.23 -13.31
C TYR A 202 0.06 9.14 -13.51
N PRO A 203 0.88 9.35 -12.46
CA PRO A 203 2.32 9.15 -12.57
C PRO A 203 2.62 7.67 -12.75
N SER A 204 2.85 7.25 -14.00
CA SER A 204 3.32 5.90 -14.29
C SER A 204 4.82 5.82 -14.06
N PRO A 205 5.34 4.82 -13.34
CA PRO A 205 6.74 4.45 -13.47
C PRO A 205 6.93 3.97 -14.92
N HIS A 206 7.88 4.58 -15.63
CA HIS A 206 8.41 4.05 -16.88
C HIS A 206 9.50 3.02 -16.59
#